data_AF-K5ULE2-F1
#
_entry.id   AF-K5ULE2-F1
#
_cell.length_a   1.000
_cell.length_b   1.000
_cell.length_c   1.000
_cell.angle_alpha   90.00
_cell.angle_beta   90.00
_cell.angle_gamma   90.00
#
_symmetry.space_group_name_H-M   'P 1'
#
loop_
_entity.id
_entity.type
_entity.pdbx_description
1 polymer ?
#
loop_
_entity_poly.entity_id
_entity_poly.type
_entity_poly.pdbx_seq_one_letter_code
_entity_poly.pdbx_strand_id
1 'polypeptide(L)'
;SNAGVDPARKYCLTKLHELFRNIFLRYPVLPEAEGVSIEKKPEELTPEEKVVLEDKANRFATDLEECMFELYAEPDAKTGKRTAAAKYKERFRMLTFNLSKSDRVVLHKRIAASHISPKELSTMSSTDLADEETKQSIRQAEQEALEHSILKKTVMPRAKMT
;
A
#
# COMPACT_ATOMS: atom_id res chain seq x y z
N SER A 1 -31.97 -0.49 4.81
CA SER A 1 -31.54 -1.25 6.00
C SER A 1 -30.16 -0.80 6.46
N ASN A 2 -30.10 0.14 7.40
CA ASN A 2 -28.86 0.71 7.95
C ASN A 2 -28.32 -0.19 9.09
N ALA A 3 -27.90 -1.42 8.75
CA ALA A 3 -27.11 -2.21 9.69
C ALA A 3 -25.78 -1.46 9.91
N GLY A 4 -25.56 -0.99 11.14
CA GLY A 4 -24.53 -0.04 11.51
C GLY A 4 -23.18 -0.33 10.86
N VAL A 5 -22.59 0.72 10.28
CA VAL A 5 -21.24 0.71 9.71
C VAL A 5 -20.30 0.05 10.73
N ASP A 6 -19.62 -1.01 10.30
CA ASP A 6 -18.61 -1.70 11.10
C ASP A 6 -17.66 -0.66 11.73
N PRO A 7 -17.63 -0.53 13.08
CA PRO A 7 -16.84 0.49 13.75
C PRO A 7 -15.35 0.41 13.43
N ALA A 8 -14.83 -0.79 13.16
CA ALA A 8 -13.44 -0.98 12.78
C ALA A 8 -13.18 -0.42 11.39
N ARG A 9 -14.10 -0.63 10.43
CA ARG A 9 -14.00 -0.02 9.10
C ARG A 9 -14.03 1.50 9.16
N LYS A 10 -14.96 2.07 9.94
CA LYS A 10 -15.05 3.52 10.13
C LYS A 10 -13.74 4.10 10.67
N TYR A 11 -13.17 3.47 11.70
CA TYR A 11 -11.88 3.87 12.26
C TYR A 11 -10.76 3.80 11.23
N CYS A 12 -10.67 2.68 10.49
CA CYS A 12 -9.64 2.48 9.47
C CYS A 12 -9.76 3.51 8.35
N LEU A 13 -10.97 3.76 7.85
CA LEU A 13 -11.23 4.75 6.81
C LEU A 13 -10.81 6.16 7.25
N THR A 14 -11.18 6.59 8.46
CA THR A 14 -10.74 7.89 8.98
C THR A 14 -9.22 8.01 9.03
N LYS A 15 -8.51 6.95 9.43
CA LYS A 15 -7.04 6.94 9.46
C LYS A 15 -6.41 6.92 8.06
N LEU A 16 -7.03 6.24 7.10
CA LEU A 16 -6.58 6.30 5.71
C LEU A 16 -6.82 7.71 5.13
N HIS A 17 -7.94 8.37 5.43
CA HIS A 17 -8.17 9.76 5.03
C HIS A 17 -7.08 10.70 5.53
N GLU A 18 -6.76 10.66 6.83
CA GLU A 18 -5.67 11.46 7.40
C GLU A 18 -4.33 11.22 6.69
N LEU A 19 -3.98 9.94 6.50
CA LEU A 19 -2.73 9.53 5.87
C LEU A 19 -2.61 9.98 4.41
N PHE A 20 -3.64 9.71 3.60
CA PHE A 20 -3.58 10.04 2.18
C PHE A 20 -3.69 11.54 1.92
N ARG A 21 -4.45 12.30 2.72
CA ARG A 21 -4.42 13.77 2.62
C ARG A 21 -3.00 14.30 2.80
N ASN A 22 -2.28 13.78 3.81
CA ASN A 22 -0.89 14.17 4.01
C ASN A 22 0.01 13.85 2.80
N ILE A 23 -0.15 12.66 2.22
CA ILE A 23 0.63 12.22 1.04
C ILE A 23 0.33 13.10 -0.18
N PHE A 24 -0.95 13.31 -0.49
CA PHE A 24 -1.38 14.06 -1.69
C PHE A 24 -1.05 15.55 -1.58
N LEU A 25 -1.11 16.14 -0.39
CA LEU A 25 -0.68 17.53 -0.17
C LEU A 25 0.84 17.69 -0.19
N ARG A 26 1.60 16.65 0.20
CA ARG A 26 3.07 16.66 0.16
C ARG A 26 3.62 16.45 -1.26
N TYR A 27 2.92 15.67 -2.08
CA TYR A 27 3.29 15.39 -3.46
C TYR A 27 2.13 15.73 -4.39
N PRO A 28 1.80 17.02 -4.57
CA PRO A 28 0.60 17.40 -5.28
C PRO A 28 0.73 17.14 -6.77
N VAL A 29 -0.21 16.34 -7.29
CA VAL A 29 -0.36 16.04 -8.71
C VAL A 29 -1.78 16.37 -9.13
N LEU A 30 -1.93 17.50 -9.83
CA LEU A 30 -3.21 18.04 -10.25
C LEU A 30 -3.55 17.59 -11.69
N PRO A 31 -4.80 17.24 -11.98
CA PRO A 31 -5.24 16.99 -13.34
C PRO A 31 -5.40 18.31 -14.11
N GLU A 32 -4.77 18.43 -15.28
CA GLU A 32 -4.99 19.55 -16.19
C GLU A 32 -6.03 19.19 -17.26
N ALA A 33 -6.61 20.22 -17.89
CA ALA A 33 -7.37 20.04 -19.13
C ALA A 33 -6.45 19.35 -20.15
N GLU A 34 -6.93 18.31 -20.83
CA GLU A 34 -6.19 17.42 -21.77
C GLU A 34 -5.52 16.18 -21.16
N GLY A 35 -5.74 15.89 -19.87
CA GLY A 35 -5.34 14.59 -19.28
C GLY A 35 -3.85 14.50 -18.94
N VAL A 36 -3.11 15.59 -19.07
CA VAL A 36 -1.76 15.74 -18.53
C VAL A 36 -1.87 16.12 -17.06
N SER A 37 -1.06 15.48 -16.22
CA SER A 37 -1.00 15.81 -14.79
C SER A 37 0.20 16.70 -14.52
N ILE A 38 0.01 17.77 -13.73
CA ILE A 38 1.09 18.69 -13.35
C ILE A 38 1.51 18.38 -11.90
N GLU A 39 2.80 18.12 -11.71
CA GLU A 39 3.43 18.13 -10.39
C GLU A 39 3.66 19.59 -9.96
N LYS A 40 3.13 19.98 -8.81
CA LYS A 40 3.39 21.30 -8.20
C LYS A 40 4.24 21.15 -6.95
N LYS A 41 4.75 22.27 -6.43
CA LYS A 41 5.29 22.29 -5.08
C LYS A 41 4.18 22.52 -4.05
N PRO A 42 4.26 21.94 -2.84
CA PRO A 42 3.24 22.14 -1.80
C PRO A 42 2.99 23.63 -1.45
N GLU A 43 4.02 24.47 -1.51
CA GLU A 43 3.95 25.91 -1.26
C GLU A 43 3.20 26.71 -2.34
N GLU A 44 3.04 26.14 -3.54
CA GLU A 44 2.37 26.78 -4.68
C GLU A 44 0.86 26.45 -4.74
N LEU A 45 0.36 25.63 -3.80
CA LEU A 45 -1.03 25.19 -3.78
C LEU A 45 -1.98 26.29 -3.28
N THR A 46 -2.91 26.66 -4.14
CA THR A 46 -4.06 27.50 -3.77
C THR A 46 -5.01 26.74 -2.83
N PRO A 47 -5.84 27.43 -2.03
CA PRO A 47 -6.86 26.78 -1.19
C PRO A 47 -7.79 25.86 -1.98
N GLU A 48 -8.17 26.25 -3.20
CA GLU A 48 -9.06 25.50 -4.06
C GLU A 48 -8.40 24.19 -4.54
N GLU A 49 -7.12 24.25 -4.93
CA GLU A 49 -6.35 23.07 -5.32
C GLU A 49 -6.13 22.11 -4.15
N LYS A 50 -5.97 22.62 -2.93
CA LYS A 50 -5.89 21.78 -1.73
C LYS A 50 -7.18 20.99 -1.52
N VAL A 51 -8.34 21.62 -1.70
CA VAL A 51 -9.64 20.93 -1.62
C VAL A 51 -9.71 19.81 -2.68
N VAL A 52 -9.30 20.08 -3.92
CA VAL A 52 -9.28 19.07 -4.99
C VAL A 52 -8.38 17.88 -4.62
N LEU A 53 -7.18 18.15 -4.08
CA LEU A 53 -6.25 17.10 -3.66
C LEU A 53 -6.77 16.32 -2.46
N GLU A 54 -7.40 16.98 -1.50
CA GLU A 54 -8.02 16.31 -0.34
C GLU A 54 -9.19 15.42 -0.77
N ASP A 55 -10.02 15.86 -1.70
CA ASP A 55 -11.10 15.05 -2.27
C ASP A 55 -10.57 13.84 -3.04
N LYS A 56 -9.51 14.04 -3.84
CA LYS A 56 -8.81 12.93 -4.53
C LYS A 56 -8.24 11.94 -3.52
N ALA A 57 -7.61 12.42 -2.46
CA ALA A 57 -7.06 11.59 -1.39
C ALA A 57 -8.15 10.83 -0.63
N ASN A 58 -9.27 11.49 -0.33
CA ASN A 58 -10.41 10.88 0.36
C ASN A 58 -11.01 9.75 -0.48
N ARG A 59 -11.17 9.98 -1.78
CA ARG A 59 -11.65 8.96 -2.72
C ARG A 59 -10.69 7.78 -2.79
N PHE A 60 -9.39 8.03 -2.97
CA PHE A 60 -8.38 6.97 -3.01
C PHE A 60 -8.39 6.10 -1.74
N ALA A 61 -8.50 6.73 -0.58
CA ALA A 61 -8.58 6.05 0.71
C ALA A 61 -9.85 5.21 0.87
N THR A 62 -11.00 5.73 0.42
CA THR A 62 -12.29 4.99 0.40
C THR A 62 -12.18 3.76 -0.49
N ASP A 63 -11.71 3.94 -1.73
CA ASP A 63 -11.55 2.85 -2.70
C ASP A 63 -10.56 1.78 -2.18
N LEU A 64 -9.48 2.20 -1.49
CA LEU A 64 -8.53 1.28 -0.86
C LEU A 64 -9.16 0.49 0.28
N GLU A 65 -9.92 1.15 1.15
CA GLU A 65 -10.59 0.50 2.27
C GLU A 65 -11.61 -0.53 1.78
N GLU A 66 -12.35 -0.20 0.72
CA GLU A 66 -13.27 -1.13 0.06
C GLU A 66 -12.53 -2.34 -0.51
N CYS A 67 -11.45 -2.13 -1.25
CA CYS A 67 -10.61 -3.23 -1.77
C CYS A 67 -10.08 -4.13 -0.63
N MET A 68 -9.64 -3.53 0.49
CA MET A 68 -9.19 -4.28 1.65
C MET A 68 -10.32 -5.08 2.30
N PHE A 69 -11.50 -4.50 2.44
CA PHE A 69 -12.66 -5.21 2.99
C PHE A 69 -13.08 -6.37 2.08
N GLU A 70 -13.11 -6.14 0.77
CA GLU A 70 -13.44 -7.18 -0.20
C GLU A 70 -12.48 -8.38 -0.16
N LEU A 71 -11.18 -8.14 0.02
CA LEU A 71 -10.16 -9.19 0.01
C LEU A 71 -9.97 -9.87 1.38
N TYR A 72 -10.08 -9.11 2.48
CA TYR A 72 -9.63 -9.57 3.79
C TYR A 72 -10.73 -9.59 4.86
N ALA A 73 -11.98 -9.19 4.54
CA ALA A 73 -13.09 -9.37 5.48
C ALA A 73 -13.44 -10.85 5.63
N GLU A 74 -13.60 -11.26 6.87
CA GLU A 74 -13.86 -12.63 7.28
C GLU A 74 -15.33 -12.78 7.67
N PRO A 75 -15.96 -13.95 7.48
CA PRO A 75 -17.32 -14.18 7.96
C PRO A 75 -17.32 -14.22 9.49
N ASP A 76 -18.23 -13.48 10.11
CA ASP A 76 -18.47 -13.52 11.54
C ASP A 76 -19.03 -14.89 11.94
N ALA A 77 -18.41 -15.53 12.94
CA ALA A 77 -18.76 -16.90 13.34
C ALA A 77 -20.20 -17.05 13.86
N LYS A 78 -20.84 -15.95 14.31
CA LYS A 78 -22.20 -15.98 14.86
C LYS A 78 -23.26 -15.61 13.83
N THR A 79 -22.96 -14.67 12.95
CA THR A 79 -23.94 -14.06 12.03
C THR A 79 -23.70 -14.40 10.56
N GLY A 80 -22.55 -14.98 10.22
CA GLY A 80 -22.13 -15.26 8.84
C GLY A 80 -21.85 -14.01 8.00
N LYS A 81 -22.04 -12.81 8.55
CA LYS A 81 -21.82 -11.54 7.85
C LYS A 81 -20.33 -11.26 7.75
N ARG A 82 -19.88 -10.70 6.62
CA ARG A 82 -18.50 -10.25 6.46
C ARG A 82 -18.19 -9.12 7.44
N THR A 83 -17.10 -9.24 8.17
CA THR A 83 -16.66 -8.29 9.19
C THR A 83 -15.16 -8.00 9.08
N ALA A 84 -14.75 -6.81 9.51
CA ALA A 84 -13.35 -6.39 9.56
C ALA A 84 -12.62 -7.06 10.74
N ALA A 85 -12.30 -8.34 10.59
CA ALA A 85 -11.65 -9.17 11.61
C ALA A 85 -10.11 -9.10 11.55
N ALA A 86 -9.42 -10.20 11.83
CA ALA A 86 -7.98 -10.24 12.07
C ALA A 86 -7.19 -9.89 10.80
N LYS A 87 -7.50 -10.54 9.67
CA LYS A 87 -6.76 -10.36 8.41
C LYS A 87 -6.87 -8.93 7.89
N TYR A 88 -8.08 -8.36 7.93
CA TYR A 88 -8.31 -6.96 7.57
C TYR A 88 -7.48 -6.00 8.44
N LYS A 89 -7.50 -6.19 9.77
CA LYS A 89 -6.76 -5.32 10.71
C LYS A 89 -5.24 -5.45 10.54
N GLU A 90 -4.75 -6.65 10.26
CA GLU A 90 -3.35 -6.88 9.95
C GLU A 90 -2.94 -6.14 8.68
N ARG A 91 -3.74 -6.26 7.61
CA ARG A 91 -3.50 -5.53 6.36
C ARG A 91 -3.47 -4.02 6.57
N PHE A 92 -4.43 -3.50 7.33
CA PHE A 92 -4.47 -2.08 7.70
C PHE A 92 -3.21 -1.63 8.44
N ARG A 93 -2.77 -2.39 9.46
CA ARG A 93 -1.56 -2.07 10.22
C ARG A 93 -0.31 -2.06 9.35
N MET A 94 -0.19 -3.05 8.46
CA MET A 94 0.97 -3.16 7.56
C MET A 94 1.05 -1.97 6.59
N LEU A 95 -0.07 -1.60 5.98
CA LEU A 95 -0.14 -0.46 5.07
C LEU A 95 0.13 0.86 5.79
N THR A 96 -0.54 1.11 6.92
CA THR A 96 -0.36 2.36 7.68
C THR A 96 1.05 2.49 8.25
N PHE A 97 1.64 1.41 8.75
CA PHE A 97 3.04 1.41 9.20
C PHE A 97 4.01 1.81 8.09
N ASN A 98 3.92 1.18 6.92
CA ASN A 98 4.86 1.49 5.83
C ASN A 98 4.61 2.88 5.24
N LEU A 99 3.35 3.26 5.02
CA LEU A 99 2.99 4.52 4.38
C LEU A 99 3.16 5.74 5.28
N SER A 100 3.13 5.57 6.61
CA SER A 100 3.40 6.67 7.56
C SER A 100 4.86 7.16 7.54
N LYS A 101 5.79 6.37 7.00
CA LYS A 101 7.20 6.75 6.92
C LYS A 101 7.45 7.72 5.77
N SER A 102 8.10 8.83 6.05
CA SER A 102 8.39 9.89 5.08
C SER A 102 9.52 9.57 4.10
N ASP A 103 10.33 8.54 4.39
CA ASP A 103 11.43 8.06 3.54
C ASP A 103 10.93 7.31 2.29
N ARG A 104 9.65 6.92 2.25
CA ARG A 104 9.01 6.22 1.11
C ARG A 104 8.58 7.17 0.00
N VAL A 105 9.44 8.12 -0.35
CA VAL A 105 9.17 9.22 -1.30
C VAL A 105 8.67 8.69 -2.66
N VAL A 106 9.34 7.69 -3.23
CA VAL A 106 8.97 7.11 -4.54
C VAL A 106 7.56 6.51 -4.49
N LEU A 107 7.25 5.76 -3.43
CA LEU A 107 5.95 5.15 -3.24
C LEU A 107 4.86 6.21 -3.09
N HIS A 108 5.09 7.24 -2.27
CA HIS A 108 4.15 8.35 -2.06
C HIS A 108 3.88 9.12 -3.34
N LYS A 109 4.92 9.44 -4.12
CA LYS A 109 4.77 10.09 -5.44
C LYS A 109 3.93 9.26 -6.40
N ARG A 110 4.20 7.96 -6.50
CA ARG A 110 3.43 7.05 -7.36
C ARG A 110 1.96 6.95 -6.95
N ILE A 111 1.67 6.98 -5.65
CA ILE A 111 0.29 7.01 -5.13
C ILE A 111 -0.40 8.32 -5.53
N ALA A 112 0.23 9.48 -5.28
CA ALA A 112 -0.36 10.78 -5.57
C ALA A 112 -0.60 11.02 -7.07
N ALA A 113 0.31 10.51 -7.91
CA ALA A 113 0.20 10.49 -9.37
C ALA A 113 -0.79 9.42 -9.89
N SER A 114 -1.39 8.61 -9.01
CA SER A 114 -2.30 7.53 -9.38
C SER A 114 -1.68 6.44 -10.28
N HIS A 115 -0.34 6.30 -10.24
CA HIS A 115 0.40 5.22 -10.90
C HIS A 115 0.28 3.88 -10.15
N ILE A 116 -0.15 3.91 -8.89
CA ILE A 116 -0.51 2.71 -8.12
C ILE A 116 -1.99 2.85 -7.80
N SER A 117 -2.79 1.88 -8.25
CA SER A 117 -4.22 1.88 -7.96
C SER A 117 -4.50 1.46 -6.51
N PRO A 118 -5.66 1.81 -5.93
CA PRO A 118 -6.07 1.33 -4.61
C PRO A 118 -6.06 -0.20 -4.53
N LYS A 119 -6.51 -0.88 -5.60
CA LYS A 119 -6.53 -2.34 -5.69
C LYS A 119 -5.12 -2.93 -5.67
N GLU A 120 -4.19 -2.37 -6.45
CA GLU A 120 -2.79 -2.81 -6.44
C GLU A 120 -2.17 -2.64 -5.05
N LEU A 121 -2.33 -1.46 -4.45
CA LEU A 121 -1.85 -1.15 -3.10
C LEU A 121 -2.43 -2.10 -2.04
N SER A 122 -3.68 -2.54 -2.20
CA SER A 122 -4.33 -3.50 -1.29
C SER A 122 -3.70 -4.90 -1.30
N THR A 123 -2.83 -5.20 -2.29
CA THR A 123 -2.16 -6.50 -2.44
C THR A 123 -0.64 -6.46 -2.27
N MET A 124 0.00 -5.29 -2.36
CA MET A 124 1.46 -5.12 -2.19
C MET A 124 1.99 -5.76 -0.91
N SER A 125 3.12 -6.45 -0.97
CA SER A 125 3.75 -7.07 0.21
C SER A 125 4.52 -6.06 1.06
N SER A 126 5.00 -6.47 2.23
CA SER A 126 5.86 -5.62 3.07
C SER A 126 7.17 -5.24 2.37
N THR A 127 7.69 -6.09 1.47
CA THR A 127 8.91 -5.80 0.70
C THR A 127 8.63 -4.80 -0.42
N ASP A 128 7.47 -4.91 -1.09
CA ASP A 128 7.06 -3.94 -2.11
C ASP A 128 6.86 -2.52 -1.54
N LEU A 129 6.47 -2.45 -0.27
CA LEU A 129 6.24 -1.19 0.45
C LEU A 129 7.49 -0.66 1.16
N ALA A 130 8.60 -1.43 1.16
CA ALA A 130 9.88 -1.06 1.75
C ALA A 130 10.49 0.21 1.12
N ASP A 131 11.47 0.84 1.76
CA ASP A 131 12.27 1.91 1.12
C ASP A 131 13.17 1.29 0.05
N GLU A 132 13.67 2.11 -0.86
CA GLU A 132 14.45 1.62 -1.99
C GLU A 132 15.76 0.96 -1.56
N GLU A 133 16.41 1.44 -0.50
CA GLU A 133 17.62 0.83 0.07
C GLU A 133 17.32 -0.58 0.61
N THR A 134 16.27 -0.71 1.42
CA THR A 134 15.81 -2.00 1.96
C THR A 134 15.39 -2.95 0.85
N LYS A 135 14.68 -2.46 -0.19
CA LYS A 135 14.34 -3.28 -1.36
C LYS A 135 15.57 -3.81 -2.08
N GLN A 136 16.57 -2.96 -2.28
CA GLN A 136 17.82 -3.38 -2.93
C GLN A 136 18.58 -4.39 -2.06
N SER A 137 18.66 -4.16 -0.75
CA SER A 137 19.31 -5.08 0.19
C SER A 137 18.62 -6.45 0.20
N ILE A 138 17.27 -6.49 0.23
CA ILE A 138 16.51 -7.74 0.18
C ILE A 138 16.79 -8.48 -1.13
N ARG A 139 16.78 -7.78 -2.28
CA ARG A 139 17.07 -8.40 -3.58
C ARG A 139 18.48 -8.97 -3.66
N GLN A 140 19.47 -8.27 -3.12
CA GLN A 140 20.85 -8.76 -3.05
C GLN A 140 20.95 -10.01 -2.16
N ALA A 141 20.36 -9.96 -0.96
CA ALA A 141 20.35 -11.11 -0.05
C ALA A 141 19.61 -12.33 -0.64
N GLU A 142 18.50 -12.12 -1.34
CA GLU A 142 17.76 -13.18 -2.05
C GLU A 142 18.60 -13.81 -3.18
N GLN A 143 19.31 -12.97 -3.95
CA GLN A 143 20.19 -13.42 -5.03
C GLN A 143 21.38 -14.23 -4.48
N GLU A 144 22.05 -13.72 -3.44
CA GLU A 144 23.16 -14.41 -2.77
C GLU A 144 22.70 -15.75 -2.16
N ALA A 145 21.54 -15.77 -1.49
CA ALA A 145 20.98 -16.98 -0.92
C ALA A 145 20.65 -18.03 -1.99
N LEU A 146 20.13 -17.61 -3.15
CA LEU A 146 19.87 -18.49 -4.28
C LEU A 146 21.16 -19.09 -4.82
N GLU A 147 22.21 -18.28 -5.01
CA GLU A 147 23.53 -18.73 -5.45
C GLU A 147 24.13 -19.76 -4.49
N HIS A 148 24.08 -19.50 -3.18
CA HIS A 148 24.57 -20.43 -2.15
C HIS A 148 23.76 -21.74 -2.07
N SER A 149 22.45 -21.69 -2.35
CA SER A 149 21.58 -22.87 -2.37
C SER A 149 21.85 -23.78 -3.58
N ILE A 150 22.08 -23.19 -4.76
CA ILE A 150 22.40 -23.92 -6.00
C ILE A 150 23.79 -24.55 -5.92
N LEU A 151 24.80 -23.84 -5.40
CA LEU A 151 26.16 -24.36 -5.25
C LEU A 151 26.23 -25.60 -4.34
N LYS A 152 25.42 -25.66 -3.27
CA LYS A 152 25.41 -26.80 -2.34
C LYS A 152 24.78 -28.08 -2.93
N LYS A 153 23.88 -27.98 -3.92
CA LYS A 153 23.22 -29.15 -4.52
C LYS A 153 24.08 -29.95 -5.51
N THR A 154 25.22 -29.40 -5.95
CA THR A 154 26.01 -29.99 -7.05
C THR A 154 27.15 -30.91 -6.59
N VAL A 155 27.36 -31.06 -5.28
CA VAL A 155 28.42 -31.94 -4.75
C VAL A 155 27.83 -33.30 -4.35
N MET A 156 27.40 -34.10 -5.33
CA MET A 156 27.16 -35.53 -5.08
C MET A 156 28.51 -36.28 -5.08
N PRO A 157 28.82 -37.10 -4.06
CA PRO A 157 30.06 -37.87 -4.04
C PRO A 157 29.96 -38.97 -5.10
N ARG A 158 30.89 -38.97 -6.06
CA ARG A 158 31.08 -40.08 -6.99
C ARG A 158 31.37 -41.33 -6.17
N ALA A 159 30.38 -42.22 -6.05
CA ALA A 159 30.59 -43.56 -5.54
C ALA A 159 31.66 -44.25 -6.41
N LYS A 160 32.74 -44.74 -5.79
CA LYS A 160 33.70 -45.62 -6.44
C LYS A 160 32.99 -46.94 -6.74
N MET A 161 32.78 -47.25 -8.02
CA MET A 161 32.52 -48.61 -8.48
C MET A 161 33.84 -49.41 -8.37
N THR A 162 33.81 -50.51 -7.62
CA THR A 162 34.80 -51.60 -7.63
C THR A 162 34.10 -52.87 -8.09
#